data_AF-A0A7C3GUH6-F1
#
_entry.id   AF-A0A7C3GUH6-F1
#
_cell.length_a   1.000
_cell.length_b   1.000
_cell.length_c   1.000
_cell.angle_alpha   90.00
_cell.angle_beta   90.00
_cell.angle_gamma   90.00
#
_symmetry.space_group_name_H-M   'P 1'
#
loop_
_entity.id
_entity.type
_entity.pdbx_description
1 polymer ?
#
loop_
_entity_poly.entity_id
_entity_poly.type
_entity_poly.pdbx_seq_one_letter_code
_entity_poly.pdbx_strand_id
1 'polypeptide(L)' 'MIPVNSRAIRAVGYDPSTQRLRITFEQGDSYDFCGVPVHVYEGLMSASSKGTYYNDYIRDRYQCF' A
#
# COMPACT_ATOMS: atom_id res chain seq x y z
N MET A 1 -2.03 -11.43 -0.04
CA MET A 1 -2.63 -10.08 -0.08
C MET A 1 -3.88 -10.09 0.79
N ILE A 2 -4.11 -9.05 1.57
CA ILE A 2 -5.24 -8.88 2.50
C ILE A 2 -6.24 -7.91 1.86
N PRO A 3 -7.51 -8.29 1.65
CA PRO A 3 -8.55 -7.38 1.19
C PRO A 3 -8.80 -6.26 2.20
N VAL A 4 -9.05 -5.05 1.73
CA VAL A 4 -9.36 -3.90 2.59
C VAL A 4 -10.66 -3.24 2.16
N ASN A 5 -11.39 -2.65 3.11
CA ASN A 5 -12.57 -1.85 2.79
C ASN A 5 -12.12 -0.43 2.40
N SER A 6 -12.06 -0.16 1.09
CA SER A 6 -11.73 1.15 0.54
C SER A 6 -12.32 1.28 -0.86
N ARG A 7 -12.66 2.51 -1.27
CA ARG A 7 -13.11 2.80 -2.63
C ARG A 7 -11.97 2.83 -3.66
N ALA A 8 -10.74 2.98 -3.20
CA ALA A 8 -9.56 3.14 -4.07
C ALA A 8 -8.69 1.88 -4.10
N ILE A 9 -8.59 1.18 -2.97
CA ILE A 9 -7.67 0.05 -2.79
C ILE A 9 -8.49 -1.19 -2.46
N ARG A 10 -8.29 -2.23 -3.24
CA ARG A 10 -8.97 -3.52 -3.10
C ARG A 10 -8.24 -4.44 -2.12
N ALA A 11 -6.92 -4.51 -2.24
CA ALA A 11 -6.11 -5.39 -1.42
C ALA A 11 -4.69 -4.83 -1.22
N VAL A 12 -4.08 -5.22 -0.11
CA VAL A 12 -2.72 -4.82 0.27
C VAL A 12 -1.93 -6.07 0.67
N GLY A 13 -0.72 -6.23 0.16
CA GLY A 13 0.23 -7.25 0.59
C GLY A 13 1.51 -6.58 1.08
N TYR A 14 2.09 -7.10 2.17
CA TYR A 14 3.36 -6.61 2.67
C TYR A 14 4.28 -7.77 3.02
N ASP A 15 5.53 -7.68 2.58
CA ASP A 15 6.61 -8.60 2.94
C ASP A 15 7.64 -7.86 3.80
N PRO A 16 7.70 -8.14 5.12
CA PRO A 16 8.63 -7.47 6.01
C PRO A 16 10.09 -7.86 5.77
N SER A 17 10.36 -9.02 5.16
CA SER A 17 11.72 -9.49 4.90
C SER A 17 12.38 -8.70 3.76
N THR A 18 11.59 -8.31 2.77
CA THR A 18 12.05 -7.54 1.60
C THR A 18 11.60 -6.08 1.64
N GLN A 19 10.84 -5.67 2.66
CA GLN A 19 10.21 -4.36 2.77
C GLN A 19 9.40 -3.99 1.52
N ARG A 20 8.73 -4.99 0.92
CA ARG A 20 7.93 -4.82 -0.28
C ARG A 20 6.46 -4.69 0.06
N LEU A 21 5.84 -3.61 -0.42
CA LEU A 21 4.41 -3.37 -0.32
C LEU A 21 3.79 -3.51 -1.70
N ARG A 22 2.81 -4.41 -1.84
CA ARG A 22 1.98 -4.55 -3.03
C ARG A 22 0.61 -3.96 -2.76
N ILE A 23 0.14 -3.05 -3.61
CA ILE A 23 -1.21 -2.48 -3.54
C ILE A 23 -1.95 -2.85 -4.81
N THR A 24 -3.13 -3.44 -4.67
CA THR A 24 -4.09 -3.65 -5.75
C THR A 24 -5.19 -2.62 -5.65
N PHE A 25 -5.36 -1.82 -6.69
CA PHE A 25 -6.40 -0.80 -6.79
C PHE A 25 -7.73 -1.41 -7.26
N GLU A 26 -8.85 -0.76 -6.95
CA GLU A 26 -10.18 -1.21 -7.41
C GLU A 26 -10.31 -1.22 -8.93
N GLN A 27 -9.52 -0.41 -9.63
CA GLN A 27 -9.47 -0.37 -11.10
C GLN A 27 -8.79 -1.61 -11.73
N GLY A 28 -8.17 -2.47 -10.91
CA GLY A 28 -7.54 -3.73 -11.33
C GLY A 28 -6.01 -3.67 -11.37
N ASP A 29 -5.43 -2.48 -11.46
CA ASP A 29 -3.98 -2.31 -11.46
C ASP A 29 -3.36 -2.68 -10.12
N SER A 30 -2.20 -3.32 -10.16
CA SER A 30 -1.41 -3.64 -8.98
C SER A 30 -0.02 -3.08 -9.11
N TYR A 31 0.45 -2.42 -8.06
CA TYR A 31 1.77 -1.78 -8.02
C TYR A 31 2.57 -2.29 -6.84
N ASP A 32 3.86 -2.52 -7.09
CA ASP A 32 4.84 -2.86 -6.07
C ASP A 32 5.64 -1.63 -5.67
N PHE A 33 5.84 -1.50 -4.37
CA PHE A 33 6.62 -0.46 -3.73
C PHE A 33 7.73 -1.13 -2.92
N CYS A 34 8.94 -0.60 -3.04
CA CYS A 34 10.15 -1.18 -2.46
C CYS A 34 10.68 -0.31 -1.33
N GLY A 35 11.28 -0.93 -0.31
CA GLY A 35 11.86 -0.21 0.83
C GLY A 35 10.81 0.47 1.71
N VAL A 36 9.58 -0.05 1.74
CA VAL A 36 8.50 0.49 2.56
C VAL A 36 8.66 0.01 4.00
N PRO A 37 8.87 0.92 4.98
CA PRO A 37 8.98 0.53 6.38
C PRO A 37 7.67 -0.08 6.91
N VAL A 38 7.78 -1.00 7.88
CA VAL A 38 6.62 -1.68 8.47
C VAL A 38 5.58 -0.71 9.05
N HIS A 39 6.02 0.38 9.68
CA HIS A 39 5.11 1.39 10.24
C HIS A 39 4.28 2.10 9.16
N VAL A 40 4.80 2.22 7.93
CA VAL A 40 4.03 2.80 6.81
C VAL A 40 2.93 1.85 6.37
N TYR A 41 3.23 0.54 6.32
CA TYR A 41 2.22 -0.48 6.06
C TYR A 41 1.16 -0.53 7.17
N GLU A 42 1.54 -0.49 8.44
CA GLU A 42 0.61 -0.47 9.58
C GLU A 42 -0.26 0.79 9.57
N GLY A 43 0.32 1.94 9.25
CA GLY A 43 -0.41 3.19 9.05
C GLY A 43 -1.40 3.10 7.89
N LEU A 44 -1.03 2.47 6.77
CA LEU A 44 -1.96 2.20 5.68
C LEU A 44 -3.10 1.30 6.17
N MET A 45 -2.82 0.19 6.85
CA MET A 45 -3.85 -0.74 7.32
C MET A 45 -4.83 -0.11 8.33
N SER A 46 -4.34 0.79 9.18
CA SER A 46 -5.15 1.49 10.19
C SER A 46 -5.88 2.74 9.67
N ALA A 47 -5.44 3.32 8.54
CA ALA A 47 -6.03 4.55 8.02
C ALA A 47 -7.52 4.43 7.70
N SER A 48 -8.32 5.42 8.08
CA SER A 48 -9.75 5.51 7.76
C SER A 48 -10.01 5.65 6.25
N SER A 49 -9.08 6.29 5.52
CA SER A 49 -9.07 6.39 4.07
C SER A 49 -7.75 5.85 3.51
N LYS A 50 -7.77 4.62 3.02
CA LYS A 50 -6.59 3.97 2.42
C LYS A 50 -6.05 4.75 1.21
N GLY A 51 -6.95 5.32 0.40
CA GLY A 51 -6.58 6.12 -0.77
C GLY A 51 -5.87 7.42 -0.39
N THR A 52 -6.37 8.13 0.63
CA THR A 52 -5.73 9.35 1.14
C THR A 52 -4.35 9.03 1.71
N TYR A 53 -4.25 8.01 2.57
CA TYR A 53 -2.97 7.60 3.14
C TYR A 53 -1.95 7.20 2.06
N TYR A 54 -2.39 6.47 1.03
CA TYR A 54 -1.56 6.15 -0.12
C TYR A 54 -1.00 7.41 -0.80
N ASN A 55 -1.85 8.40 -1.07
CA ASN A 55 -1.40 9.65 -1.72
C ASN A 55 -0.41 10.43 -0.86
N ASP A 56 -0.61 10.48 0.46
CA ASP A 56 0.16 11.32 1.37
C ASP A 56 1.51 10.70 1.76
N TYR A 57 1.56 9.37 1.91
CA TYR A 57 2.69 8.67 2.50
C TYR A 57 3.39 7.69 1.58
N ILE A 58 2.77 7.21 0.51
CA ILE A 58 3.29 6.09 -0.29
C ILE A 58 3.59 6.51 -1.73
N ARG A 59 2.65 7.22 -2.36
CA ARG A 59 2.77 7.69 -3.73
C ARG A 59 4.06 8.51 -3.89
N ASP A 60 4.78 8.23 -4.97
CA ASP A 60 6.04 8.89 -5.38
C ASP A 60 7.22 8.80 -4.40
N ARG A 61 7.11 8.00 -3.33
CA ARG A 61 8.17 7.83 -2.32
C ARG A 61 8.89 6.49 -2.36
N TYR A 62 8.20 5.44 -2.80
CA TYR A 62 8.68 4.06 -2.69
C TYR A 62 8.63 3.29 -4.02
N GLN A 63 8.71 4.00 -5.15
CA GLN A 63 8.76 3.33 -6.46
C GLN A 63 9.99 2.43 -6.54
N CYS A 64 9.78 1.18 -6.97
CA CYS A 64 10.88 0.28 -7.30
C CYS A 64 11.53 0.76 -8.61
N PHE A 65 12.84 0.99 -8.61
CA PHE A 65 13.65 1.25 -9.81
C PHE A 65 14.15 -0.05 -10.44
#